data_AF-A0A285R8T7-F1
#
_entry.id   AF-A0A285R8T7-F1
#
_cell.length_a   1.000
_cell.length_b   1.000
_cell.length_c   1.000
_cell.angle_alpha   90.00
_cell.angle_beta   90.00
_cell.angle_gamma   90.00
#
_symmetry.space_group_name_H-M   'P 1'
#
loop_
_entity.id
_entity.type
_entity.pdbx_description
1 polymer ?
#
loop_
_entity_poly.entity_id
_entity_poly.type
_entity_poly.pdbx_seq_one_letter_code
_entity_poly.pdbx_strand_id
1 'polypeptide(L)'
;MREHARIQRILSLLETIWQQQPDVRFNQLISNLQHMYSAQNEGYGKRKMKEQDFLGKEVDSSYLDFFYLEDVKWEAFLDSIVEKAKADPEATEESTNENRRNEMKDNIIAVSKLVLSNKTVDEIAEALAVSPTYVENIKAELLEGTSLEKLQKELAEYKKIRADDHE
;
A
#
# COMPACT_ATOMS: atom_id res chain seq x y z
N MET A 1 12.18 -28.55 -5.16
CA MET A 1 11.58 -29.58 -4.29
C MET A 1 10.73 -28.85 -3.25
N ARG A 2 9.45 -29.22 -3.08
CA ARG A 2 8.55 -28.55 -2.11
C ARG A 2 8.91 -29.02 -0.71
N GLU A 3 9.41 -28.12 0.12
CA GLU A 3 9.79 -28.39 1.50
C GLU A 3 8.66 -27.89 2.41
N HIS A 4 7.87 -28.79 3.01
CA HIS A 4 6.73 -28.39 3.83
C HIS A 4 7.10 -27.49 5.03
N ALA A 5 8.31 -27.65 5.58
CA ALA A 5 8.81 -26.81 6.66
C ALA A 5 8.98 -25.34 6.24
N ARG A 6 9.16 -25.05 4.94
CA ARG A 6 9.29 -23.69 4.42
C ARG A 6 8.03 -22.86 4.62
N ILE A 7 6.87 -23.47 4.42
CA ILE A 7 5.58 -22.79 4.62
C ILE A 7 5.47 -22.30 6.06
N GLN A 8 5.88 -23.13 7.03
CA GLN A 8 5.85 -22.75 8.44
C GLN A 8 6.80 -21.59 8.73
N ARG A 9 8.02 -21.61 8.17
CA ARG A 9 8.98 -20.50 8.34
C ARG A 9 8.47 -19.20 7.75
N ILE A 10 7.90 -19.24 6.54
CA ILE A 10 7.27 -18.07 5.90
C ILE A 10 6.14 -17.52 6.77
N LEU A 11 5.26 -18.38 7.29
CA LEU A 11 4.18 -17.94 8.18
C LEU A 11 4.70 -17.30 9.47
N SER A 12 5.73 -17.88 10.09
CA SER A 12 6.36 -17.30 11.28
C SER A 12 7.03 -15.94 11.00
N LEU A 13 7.67 -15.78 9.85
CA LEU A 13 8.23 -14.50 9.43
C LEU A 13 7.13 -13.44 9.21
N LEU A 14 6.04 -13.81 8.52
CA LEU A 14 4.90 -12.93 8.32
C LEU A 14 4.25 -12.52 9.64
N GLU A 15 4.07 -13.45 10.57
CA GLU A 15 3.56 -13.16 11.92
C GLU A 15 4.48 -12.18 12.67
N THR A 16 5.79 -12.40 12.60
CA THR A 16 6.78 -11.52 13.25
C THR A 16 6.71 -10.10 12.70
N ILE A 17 6.64 -9.94 11.37
CA ILE A 17 6.50 -8.62 10.73
C ILE A 17 5.15 -8.00 11.11
N TRP A 18 4.07 -8.78 11.14
CA TRP A 18 2.74 -8.27 11.47
C TRP A 18 2.65 -7.75 12.90
N GLN A 19 3.29 -8.44 13.86
CA GLN A 19 3.35 -8.01 15.26
C GLN A 19 4.06 -6.66 15.44
N GLN A 20 4.94 -6.27 14.52
CA GLN A 20 5.59 -4.95 14.52
C GLN A 20 4.66 -3.83 14.00
N GLN A 21 3.59 -4.19 13.30
CA GLN A 21 2.64 -3.25 12.69
C GLN A 21 1.18 -3.65 13.00
N PRO A 22 0.77 -3.63 14.28
CA PRO A 22 -0.53 -4.17 14.71
C PRO A 22 -1.74 -3.42 14.13
N ASP A 23 -1.55 -2.18 13.67
CA ASP A 23 -2.61 -1.37 13.06
C ASP A 23 -2.93 -1.80 11.61
N VAL A 24 -2.02 -2.53 10.96
CA VAL A 24 -2.18 -2.96 9.57
C VAL A 24 -2.94 -4.28 9.53
N ARG A 25 -3.97 -4.41 8.68
CA ARG A 25 -4.65 -5.71 8.52
C ARG A 25 -3.77 -6.68 7.75
N PHE A 26 -3.86 -7.97 8.04
CA PHE A 26 -3.04 -9.00 7.40
C PHE A 26 -2.99 -8.92 5.86
N ASN A 27 -4.14 -8.72 5.19
CA ASN A 27 -4.15 -8.62 3.72
C ASN A 27 -3.46 -7.34 3.19
N GLN A 28 -3.54 -6.24 3.94
CA GLN A 28 -2.82 -5.00 3.60
C GLN A 28 -1.32 -5.21 3.79
N LEU A 29 -0.90 -5.87 4.87
CA LEU A 29 0.50 -6.26 5.08
C LEU A 29 1.02 -7.08 3.88
N ILE A 30 0.28 -8.09 3.45
CA ILE A 30 0.66 -8.93 2.30
C ILE A 30 0.79 -8.10 1.03
N SER A 31 -0.16 -7.19 0.76
CA SER A 31 -0.08 -6.29 -0.40
C SER A 31 1.14 -5.38 -0.33
N ASN A 32 1.42 -4.78 0.83
CA ASN A 32 2.60 -3.94 1.03
C ASN A 32 3.90 -4.70 0.80
N LEU A 33 4.01 -5.92 1.35
CA LEU A 33 5.19 -6.77 1.16
C LEU A 33 5.41 -7.15 -0.31
N GLN A 34 4.33 -7.43 -1.05
CA GLN A 34 4.42 -7.67 -2.50
C GLN A 34 4.96 -6.44 -3.26
N HIS A 35 4.44 -5.26 -2.94
CA HIS A 35 4.91 -4.01 -3.54
C HIS A 35 6.38 -3.75 -3.22
N MET A 36 6.79 -3.92 -1.96
CA MET A 36 8.18 -3.76 -1.52
C MET A 36 9.12 -4.72 -2.24
N TYR A 37 8.76 -6.00 -2.31
CA TYR A 37 9.56 -7.00 -3.03
C TYR A 37 9.72 -6.62 -4.50
N SER A 38 8.63 -6.26 -5.17
CA SER A 38 8.67 -5.86 -6.57
C SER A 38 9.57 -4.64 -6.78
N ALA A 39 9.46 -3.62 -5.92
CA ALA A 39 10.28 -2.41 -5.99
C ALA A 39 11.78 -2.70 -5.81
N GLN A 40 12.15 -3.58 -4.87
CA GLN A 40 13.55 -3.95 -4.62
C GLN A 40 14.17 -4.82 -5.71
N ASN A 41 13.36 -5.37 -6.61
CA ASN A 41 13.78 -6.28 -7.67
C ASN A 41 13.41 -5.75 -9.06
N GLU A 42 13.58 -4.44 -9.30
CA GLU A 42 13.38 -3.80 -10.61
C GLU A 42 11.98 -4.01 -11.22
N GLY A 43 10.94 -4.09 -10.37
CA GLY A 43 9.58 -4.39 -10.82
C GLY A 43 9.35 -5.87 -11.14
N TYR A 44 10.15 -6.78 -10.59
CA TYR A 44 9.98 -8.22 -10.78
C TYR A 44 8.54 -8.67 -10.50
N GLY A 45 8.03 -9.54 -11.37
CA GLY A 45 6.71 -10.15 -11.26
C GLY A 45 5.55 -9.14 -11.29
N LYS A 46 5.82 -7.85 -11.55
CA LYS A 46 4.82 -6.79 -11.62
C LYS A 46 3.97 -7.00 -12.87
N ARG A 47 2.76 -7.50 -12.68
CA ARG A 47 1.77 -7.54 -13.77
C ARG A 47 0.98 -6.24 -13.77
N LYS A 48 1.02 -5.52 -14.88
CA LYS A 48 0.11 -4.39 -15.08
C LYS A 48 -1.26 -4.95 -15.41
N MET A 49 -2.24 -4.68 -14.55
CA MET A 49 -3.64 -4.93 -14.86
C MET A 49 -4.39 -3.60 -14.87
N LYS A 50 -5.42 -3.55 -15.70
CA LYS A 50 -6.40 -2.49 -15.66
C LYS A 50 -7.53 -3.00 -14.78
N GLU A 51 -7.57 -2.52 -13.54
CA GLU A 51 -8.71 -2.76 -12.68
C GLU A 51 -9.72 -1.64 -12.92
N GLN A 52 -11.00 -2.00 -12.95
CA GLN A 52 -12.03 -0.99 -12.82
C GLN A 52 -12.11 -0.61 -11.35
N ASP A 53 -11.80 0.65 -11.05
CA ASP A 53 -12.11 1.18 -9.73
C ASP A 53 -13.63 1.16 -9.50
N PHE A 54 -14.03 1.46 -8.27
CA PHE A 54 -15.45 1.49 -7.88
C PHE A 54 -16.28 2.52 -8.67
N LEU A 55 -15.64 3.42 -9.43
CA LEU A 55 -16.28 4.39 -10.33
C LEU A 55 -16.32 3.91 -11.79
N GLY A 56 -15.92 2.66 -12.04
CA GLY A 56 -15.85 2.07 -13.37
C GLY A 56 -14.69 2.62 -14.21
N LYS A 57 -13.77 3.38 -13.61
CA LYS A 57 -12.61 3.92 -14.32
C LYS A 57 -11.48 2.90 -14.29
N GLU A 58 -10.85 2.69 -15.44
CA GLU A 58 -9.63 1.89 -15.51
C GLU A 58 -8.51 2.59 -14.72
N VAL A 59 -8.02 1.91 -13.69
CA VAL A 59 -6.85 2.27 -12.92
C VAL A 59 -5.79 1.20 -13.15
N ASP A 60 -4.56 1.66 -13.37
CA ASP A 60 -3.43 0.76 -13.45
C ASP A 60 -3.19 0.18 -12.05
N SER A 61 -3.48 -1.10 -11.89
CA SER A 61 -3.10 -1.88 -10.72
C SER A 61 -1.86 -2.71 -11.06
N SER A 62 -1.10 -3.05 -10.02
CA SER A 62 -0.03 -4.01 -10.18
C SER A 62 0.12 -4.87 -8.95
N TYR A 63 0.14 -6.18 -9.13
CA TYR A 63 0.45 -7.14 -8.09
C TYR A 63 1.70 -7.93 -8.46
N LEU A 64 2.32 -8.50 -7.43
CA LEU A 64 3.41 -9.44 -7.59
C LEU A 64 2.82 -10.81 -7.93
N ASP A 65 3.18 -11.36 -9.08
CA ASP A 65 2.75 -12.70 -9.45
C ASP A 65 3.54 -13.77 -8.69
N PHE A 66 2.94 -14.27 -7.61
CA PHE A 66 3.50 -15.36 -6.81
C PHE A 66 3.64 -16.69 -7.55
N PHE A 67 2.99 -16.90 -8.71
CA PHE A 67 3.19 -18.13 -9.48
C PHE A 67 4.61 -18.26 -10.03
N TYR A 68 5.31 -17.14 -10.23
CA TYR A 68 6.69 -17.11 -10.74
C TYR A 68 7.72 -16.82 -9.65
N LEU A 69 7.28 -16.36 -8.48
CA LEU A 69 8.16 -16.16 -7.34
C LEU A 69 8.38 -17.48 -6.61
N GLU A 70 9.63 -17.93 -6.60
CA GLU A 70 10.00 -19.10 -5.80
C GLU A 70 9.95 -18.78 -4.31
N ASP A 71 9.35 -19.68 -3.52
CA ASP A 71 9.22 -19.55 -2.07
C ASP A 71 10.55 -19.21 -1.36
N VAL A 72 11.69 -19.69 -1.86
CA VAL A 72 13.03 -19.43 -1.29
C VAL A 72 13.38 -17.95 -1.38
N LYS A 73 13.05 -17.29 -2.49
CA LYS A 73 13.33 -15.87 -2.69
C LYS A 73 12.41 -15.01 -1.84
N TRP A 74 11.15 -15.43 -1.73
CA TRP A 74 10.18 -14.78 -0.84
C TRP A 74 10.58 -14.89 0.63
N GLU A 75 10.95 -16.09 1.07
CA GLU A 75 11.44 -16.36 2.42
C GLU A 75 12.65 -15.49 2.76
N ALA A 76 13.67 -15.45 1.89
CA ALA A 76 14.88 -14.64 2.09
C ALA A 76 14.57 -13.14 2.18
N PHE A 77 13.61 -12.65 1.40
CA PHE A 77 13.16 -11.27 1.49
C PHE A 77 12.51 -10.95 2.84
N LEU A 78 11.58 -11.80 3.30
CA LEU A 78 10.91 -11.62 4.58
C LEU A 78 11.91 -11.67 5.75
N ASP A 79 12.86 -12.60 5.69
CA ASP A 79 13.93 -12.72 6.69
C ASP A 79 14.78 -11.44 6.73
N SER A 80 15.12 -10.86 5.57
CA SER A 80 15.87 -9.60 5.51
C SER A 80 15.13 -8.41 6.17
N ILE A 81 13.80 -8.39 6.13
CA ILE A 81 13.00 -7.36 6.80
C ILE A 81 13.09 -7.54 8.32
N VAL A 82 12.92 -8.78 8.80
CA VAL A 82 13.01 -9.11 10.22
C VAL A 82 14.40 -8.80 10.78
N GLU A 83 15.46 -9.13 10.04
CA GLU A 83 16.84 -8.84 10.46
C GLU A 83 17.14 -7.33 10.48
N LYS A 84 16.63 -6.56 9.49
CA LYS A 84 16.74 -5.09 9.52
C LYS A 84 16.05 -4.48 10.73
N ALA A 85 14.85 -4.96 11.06
CA ALA A 85 14.10 -4.49 12.23
C ALA A 85 14.82 -4.79 13.56
N LYS A 86 15.64 -5.85 13.62
CA LYS A 86 16.48 -6.15 14.79
C LYS A 86 17.76 -5.30 14.84
N ALA A 87 18.32 -4.97 13.68
CA ALA A 87 19.60 -4.27 13.57
C ALA A 87 19.47 -2.75 13.79
N ASP A 88 18.33 -2.16 13.46
CA ASP A 88 18.11 -0.71 13.58
C ASP A 88 16.62 -0.37 13.86
N PRO A 89 16.21 -0.25 15.13
CA PRO A 89 14.83 0.06 15.48
C PRO A 89 14.39 1.47 15.04
N GLU A 90 15.31 2.43 14.83
CA GLU A 90 14.98 3.80 14.43
C GLU A 90 14.76 3.94 12.92
N ALA A 91 15.55 3.25 12.08
CA ALA A 91 15.33 3.21 10.62
C ALA A 91 13.99 2.54 10.23
N THR A 92 13.49 1.69 11.12
CA THR A 92 12.21 1.00 10.94
C THR A 92 11.04 1.98 11.07
N GLU A 93 11.08 2.93 12.01
CA GLU A 93 10.06 3.98 12.15
C GLU A 93 10.00 4.89 10.91
N GLU A 94 11.14 5.26 10.32
CA GLU A 94 11.17 6.18 9.20
C GLU A 94 10.58 5.55 7.92
N SER A 95 10.93 4.29 7.62
CA SER A 95 10.31 3.58 6.48
C SER A 95 8.82 3.26 6.71
N THR A 96 8.43 2.99 7.96
CA THR A 96 7.03 2.73 8.32
C THR A 96 6.20 4.02 8.25
N ASN A 97 6.79 5.16 8.61
CA ASN A 97 6.17 6.47 8.50
C ASN A 97 6.06 6.93 7.04
N GLU A 98 7.06 6.66 6.20
CA GLU A 98 7.00 6.95 4.77
C GLU A 98 5.89 6.12 4.09
N ASN A 99 5.78 4.83 4.42
CA ASN A 99 4.70 3.97 3.95
C ASN A 99 3.32 4.43 4.43
N ARG A 100 3.17 4.77 5.72
CA ARG A 100 1.94 5.36 6.26
C ARG A 100 1.57 6.67 5.58
N ARG A 101 2.55 7.52 5.29
CA ARG A 101 2.33 8.81 4.62
C ARG A 101 1.89 8.62 3.16
N ASN A 102 2.43 7.63 2.47
CA ASN A 102 2.03 7.29 1.10
C ASN A 102 0.63 6.64 1.05
N GLU A 103 0.31 5.74 1.97
CA GLU A 103 -1.02 5.13 2.10
C GLU A 103 -2.09 6.18 2.46
N MET A 104 -1.77 7.11 3.36
CA MET A 104 -2.68 8.20 3.72
C MET A 104 -2.96 9.12 2.53
N LYS A 105 -1.94 9.42 1.70
CA LYS A 105 -2.14 10.17 0.44
C LYS A 105 -3.03 9.40 -0.53
N ASP A 106 -2.79 8.11 -0.75
CA ASP A 106 -3.59 7.29 -1.66
C ASP A 106 -5.04 7.16 -1.18
N ASN A 107 -5.27 7.02 0.12
CA ASN A 107 -6.60 7.01 0.73
C ASN A 107 -7.31 8.35 0.60
N ILE A 108 -6.62 9.49 0.81
CA ILE A 108 -7.20 10.83 0.60
C ILE A 108 -7.61 11.00 -0.86
N ILE A 109 -6.78 10.55 -1.80
CA ILE A 109 -7.08 10.60 -3.24
C ILE A 109 -8.31 9.74 -3.57
N ALA A 110 -8.38 8.53 -3.02
CA ALA A 110 -9.48 7.62 -3.25
C ALA A 110 -10.79 8.17 -2.67
N VAL A 111 -10.78 8.63 -1.42
CA VAL A 111 -11.94 9.28 -0.78
C VAL A 111 -12.38 10.49 -1.61
N SER A 112 -11.46 11.36 -2.03
CA SER A 112 -11.78 12.55 -2.83
C SER A 112 -12.49 12.19 -4.14
N LYS A 113 -12.00 11.16 -4.86
CA LYS A 113 -12.65 10.68 -6.10
C LYS A 113 -14.05 10.16 -5.84
N LEU A 114 -14.24 9.39 -4.78
CA LEU A 114 -15.53 8.79 -4.44
C LEU A 114 -16.55 9.80 -3.92
N VAL A 115 -16.10 10.84 -3.20
CA VAL A 115 -16.95 11.97 -2.81
C VAL A 115 -17.43 12.73 -4.06
N LEU A 116 -16.54 12.98 -5.03
CA LEU A 116 -16.87 13.67 -6.28
C LEU A 116 -17.83 12.90 -7.20
N SER A 117 -17.96 11.59 -7.02
CA SER A 117 -18.92 10.75 -7.74
C SER A 117 -20.24 10.54 -7.00
N ASN A 118 -20.52 11.36 -5.97
CA ASN A 118 -21.74 11.33 -5.16
C ASN A 118 -21.97 10.02 -4.39
N LYS A 119 -20.91 9.30 -4.01
CA LYS A 119 -21.04 8.15 -3.11
C LYS A 119 -21.29 8.59 -1.67
N THR A 120 -22.05 7.78 -0.94
CA THR A 120 -22.32 8.01 0.49
C THR A 120 -21.07 7.71 1.32
N VAL A 121 -20.98 8.30 2.51
CA VAL A 121 -19.85 8.09 3.44
C VAL A 121 -19.66 6.61 3.75
N ASP A 122 -20.76 5.88 3.95
CA ASP A 122 -20.75 4.45 4.28
C ASP A 122 -20.24 3.59 3.11
N GLU A 123 -20.66 3.87 1.88
CA GLU A 123 -20.15 3.17 0.68
C GLU A 123 -18.64 3.39 0.49
N ILE A 124 -18.14 4.60 0.80
CA ILE A 124 -16.72 4.95 0.69
C ILE A 124 -15.92 4.25 1.78
N ALA A 125 -16.43 4.26 3.01
CA ALA A 125 -15.82 3.62 4.17
C ALA A 125 -15.71 2.10 3.94
N GLU A 126 -16.74 1.48 3.39
CA GLU A 126 -16.72 0.07 3.03
C GLU A 126 -15.74 -0.22 1.88
N ALA A 127 -15.77 0.56 0.80
CA ALA A 127 -14.92 0.34 -0.37
C ALA A 127 -13.42 0.49 -0.09
N LEU A 128 -13.04 1.44 0.76
CA LEU A 128 -11.65 1.66 1.17
C LEU A 128 -11.30 0.94 2.47
N ALA A 129 -12.29 0.29 3.08
CA ALA A 129 -12.20 -0.36 4.37
C ALA A 129 -11.51 0.52 5.43
N VAL A 130 -11.96 1.76 5.49
CA VAL A 130 -11.62 2.80 6.48
C VAL A 130 -12.85 3.12 7.32
N SER A 131 -12.70 3.88 8.40
CA SER A 131 -13.86 4.29 9.22
C SER A 131 -14.71 5.35 8.49
N PRO A 132 -16.05 5.35 8.68
CA PRO A 132 -16.92 6.42 8.19
C PRO A 132 -16.47 7.82 8.67
N THR A 133 -16.01 7.92 9.91
CA THR A 133 -15.48 9.17 10.49
C THR A 133 -14.25 9.69 9.74
N TYR A 134 -13.36 8.81 9.29
CA TYR A 134 -12.20 9.20 8.47
C TYR A 134 -12.64 9.79 7.12
N VAL A 135 -13.67 9.21 6.51
CA VAL A 135 -14.27 9.72 5.26
C VAL A 135 -14.94 11.07 5.49
N GLU A 136 -15.67 11.26 6.59
CA GLU A 136 -16.30 12.54 6.94
C GLU A 136 -15.28 13.66 7.15
N ASN A 137 -14.16 13.36 7.83
CA ASN A 137 -13.09 14.33 8.05
C ASN A 137 -12.49 14.81 6.72
N ILE A 138 -12.16 13.88 5.81
CA ILE A 138 -11.64 14.24 4.48
C ILE A 138 -12.70 15.00 3.68
N LYS A 139 -13.97 14.60 3.75
CA LYS A 139 -15.07 15.28 3.07
C LYS A 139 -15.27 16.72 3.59
N ALA A 140 -15.13 16.94 4.90
CA ALA A 140 -15.16 18.27 5.50
C ALA A 140 -13.99 19.14 5.01
N GLU A 141 -12.76 18.59 5.01
CA GLU A 141 -11.58 19.29 4.48
C GLU A 141 -11.69 19.65 2.99
N LEU A 142 -12.38 18.82 2.19
CA LEU A 142 -12.66 19.10 0.78
C LEU A 142 -13.70 20.20 0.59
N LEU A 143 -14.70 20.29 1.49
CA LEU A 143 -15.80 21.26 1.42
C LEU A 143 -15.42 22.64 1.97
N GLU A 144 -14.41 22.74 2.83
CA GLU A 144 -13.87 24.02 3.33
C GLU A 144 -13.04 24.82 2.29
N GLY A 145 -13.16 24.49 1.01
CA GLY A 145 -12.89 25.40 -0.12
C GLY A 145 -11.42 25.76 -0.40
N THR A 146 -10.47 25.36 0.44
CA THR A 146 -9.06 25.77 0.32
C THR A 146 -8.15 24.62 -0.15
N SER A 147 -8.66 23.39 -0.22
CA SER A 147 -7.84 22.18 -0.33
C SER A 147 -7.84 21.52 -1.72
N LEU A 148 -8.83 21.75 -2.59
CA LEU A 148 -8.90 21.01 -3.86
C LEU A 148 -7.75 21.36 -4.83
N GLU A 149 -7.44 22.65 -5.00
CA GLU A 149 -6.29 23.10 -5.82
C GLU A 149 -4.95 22.75 -5.18
N LYS A 150 -4.87 22.80 -3.84
CA LYS A 150 -3.66 22.42 -3.09
C LYS A 150 -3.39 20.91 -3.21
N LEU A 151 -4.42 20.08 -3.04
CA LEU A 151 -4.37 18.64 -3.23
C LEU A 151 -4.06 18.28 -4.69
N GLN A 152 -4.64 18.98 -5.67
CA GLN A 152 -4.32 18.78 -7.09
C GLN A 152 -2.86 19.14 -7.41
N LYS A 153 -2.34 20.21 -6.80
CA LYS A 153 -0.95 20.64 -6.95
C LYS A 153 0.03 19.66 -6.28
N GLU A 154 -0.26 19.22 -5.06
CA GLU A 154 0.51 18.19 -4.35
C GLU A 154 0.46 16.84 -5.09
N LEU A 155 -0.67 16.50 -5.71
CA LEU A 155 -0.82 15.32 -6.57
C LEU A 155 0.03 15.42 -7.84
N ALA A 156 0.12 16.61 -8.44
CA ALA A 156 0.94 16.86 -9.62
C ALA A 156 2.44 16.78 -9.30
N GLU A 157 2.87 17.33 -8.16
CA GLU A 157 4.25 17.19 -7.66
C GLU A 157 4.59 15.74 -7.33
N TYR A 158 3.70 15.01 -6.65
CA TYR A 158 3.91 13.60 -6.33
C TYR A 158 4.04 12.71 -7.57
N LYS A 159 3.22 12.94 -8.61
CA LYS A 159 3.34 12.25 -9.90
C LYS A 159 4.65 12.58 -10.62
N LYS A 160 5.19 13.78 -10.43
CA LYS A 160 6.45 14.21 -11.04
C LYS A 160 7.65 13.54 -10.36
N ILE A 161 7.68 13.53 -9.03
CA ILE A 161 8.71 12.84 -8.24
C ILE A 161 8.75 11.34 -8.58
N ARG A 162 7.59 10.69 -8.71
CA ARG A 162 7.50 9.27 -9.07
C ARG A 162 7.83 8.97 -10.55
N ALA A 163 7.83 9.97 -11.42
CA ALA A 163 8.25 9.83 -12.81
C ALA A 163 9.77 9.99 -12.98
N ASP A 164 10.39 10.83 -12.15
CA ASP A 164 11.84 11.08 -12.16
C ASP A 164 12.64 9.93 -11.52
N ASP A 165 12.04 9.10 -10.65
CA ASP A 165 12.63 7.85 -10.13
C ASP A 165 12.64 6.69 -11.15
N HIS A 166 12.18 6.93 -12.38
CA HIS A 166 12.06 5.94 -13.47
C HIS A 166 12.86 6.31 -14.74
N GLU A 167 13.79 7.26 -14.67
CA GLU A 167 14.78 7.58 -15.73
C GLU A 167 16.20 7.11 -15.34
#